data_AF-A0A0M2EXF1-F1
#
_entry.id   AF-A0A0M2EXF1-F1
#
_cell.length_a   1.000
_cell.length_b   1.000
_cell.length_c   1.000
_cell.angle_alpha   90.00
_cell.angle_beta   90.00
_cell.angle_gamma   90.00
#
_symmetry.space_group_name_H-M   'P 1'
#
loop_
_entity.id
_entity.type
_entity.pdbx_description
1 polymer ?
#
loop_
_entity_poly.entity_id
_entity_poly.type
_entity_poly.pdbx_seq_one_letter_code
_entity_poly.pdbx_strand_id
1 'polypeptide(L)'
;MKYHSLNLYLAAAGLAFCMGSAIAETSVSVEVKDIGKLQKKGTVSVFDAPNSIQAHAASNYKFHKAENEGVVVIAPNAPAAQADAKSAQKKPLSSSQALANDSSFTPLCPTLAVNSIYTLDGLQSGGSACYHFEITQRAKTTAFVVGMSPETDIALSLMRDDGQNNVTAINYSNQAGNADEATLDLTPPGHYYWFMEANTADGSAFNFGAIVNANIDAYELNDIPSLAFSLPDGLNRIAGNSDSDSDADYYAFTAIRGQQVLLRFDGVTSGTNNNWLLAYSANGGNSWITSNTGQEITIVPTQPNEKILVRVLPNPSKLPTVSQLYILSLGSKIAGFTSSVEGESTVLRIPNAAPTAYGFMTTQAYRDVTWRVRMTDSTGVGIPNIKADLYLDQRESNGELVFDESNRHSITTNSNGDASGTVKLDACQADYTTQFQDYSLGYINTWRTTYDVGGWKIAVAAQDDVGVGGKNSTHVTFGHICKHTLLKSVKS
;
A
#
# COMPACT_ATOMS: atom_id res chain seq x y z
N MET A 1 -65.56 -15.86 -25.84
CA MET A 1 -64.23 -15.56 -25.26
C MET A 1 -63.30 -15.18 -26.40
N LYS A 2 -62.72 -13.98 -26.33
CA LYS A 2 -61.91 -13.37 -27.40
C LYS A 2 -60.55 -14.07 -27.48
N TYR A 3 -60.18 -14.47 -28.69
CA TYR A 3 -58.81 -14.83 -29.08
C TYR A 3 -58.02 -13.55 -29.36
N HIS A 4 -56.82 -13.43 -28.78
CA HIS A 4 -55.80 -12.52 -29.28
C HIS A 4 -54.64 -13.32 -29.86
N SER A 5 -54.47 -13.15 -31.16
CA SER A 5 -53.30 -13.47 -31.96
C SER A 5 -52.17 -12.51 -31.64
N LEU A 6 -50.94 -13.02 -31.55
CA LEU A 6 -49.73 -12.21 -31.74
C LEU A 6 -48.88 -12.89 -32.81
N ASN A 7 -48.73 -12.19 -33.94
CA ASN A 7 -47.98 -12.63 -35.09
C ASN A 7 -46.48 -12.57 -34.83
N LEU A 8 -45.84 -13.68 -35.16
CA LEU A 8 -44.42 -13.84 -35.42
C LEU A 8 -44.07 -13.11 -36.73
N TYR A 9 -43.02 -12.30 -36.75
CA TYR A 9 -42.26 -12.03 -37.97
C TYR A 9 -40.77 -12.01 -37.64
N LEU A 10 -40.08 -13.08 -38.07
CA LEU A 10 -38.66 -13.07 -38.35
C LEU A 10 -38.43 -12.31 -39.67
N ALA A 11 -37.47 -11.40 -39.67
CA ALA A 11 -36.69 -11.08 -40.86
C ALA A 11 -35.23 -10.89 -40.42
N ALA A 12 -34.38 -11.77 -40.91
CA ALA A 12 -32.95 -11.77 -40.70
C ALA A 12 -32.24 -10.96 -41.80
N ALA A 13 -30.98 -10.60 -41.48
CA ALA A 13 -29.86 -10.27 -42.34
C ALA A 13 -29.64 -8.79 -42.71
N GLY A 14 -28.53 -8.28 -42.18
CA GLY A 14 -27.89 -7.02 -42.53
C GLY A 14 -26.60 -6.86 -41.72
N LEU A 15 -25.64 -7.77 -41.93
CA LEU A 15 -24.28 -7.65 -41.40
C LEU A 15 -23.64 -6.36 -41.94
N ALA A 16 -23.30 -5.43 -41.05
CA ALA A 16 -22.25 -4.45 -41.28
C ALA A 16 -21.25 -4.58 -40.12
N PHE A 17 -20.12 -5.19 -40.46
CA PHE A 17 -19.00 -5.46 -39.58
C PHE A 17 -18.20 -4.16 -39.43
N CYS A 18 -18.43 -3.41 -38.36
CA CYS A 18 -17.49 -2.38 -37.92
C CYS A 18 -16.80 -2.89 -36.65
N MET A 19 -15.63 -3.50 -36.83
CA MET A 19 -14.64 -3.63 -35.77
C MET A 19 -14.17 -2.21 -35.42
N GLY A 20 -14.90 -1.54 -34.55
CA GLY A 20 -14.40 -0.42 -33.78
C GLY A 20 -13.98 -0.97 -32.43
N SER A 21 -12.69 -1.26 -32.26
CA SER A 21 -12.09 -1.50 -30.95
C SER A 21 -12.36 -0.26 -30.10
N ALA A 22 -13.38 -0.31 -29.25
CA ALA A 22 -13.57 0.69 -28.23
C ALA A 22 -12.43 0.53 -27.22
N ILE A 23 -11.35 1.27 -27.45
CA ILE A 23 -10.44 1.66 -26.36
C ILE A 23 -11.34 2.47 -25.44
N ALA A 24 -11.74 1.88 -24.31
CA ALA A 24 -12.38 2.62 -23.25
C ALA A 24 -11.37 3.67 -22.78
N GLU A 25 -11.56 4.91 -23.22
CA GLU A 25 -10.88 6.07 -22.66
C GLU A 25 -11.24 6.12 -21.17
N THR A 26 -10.27 5.76 -20.34
CA THR A 26 -10.38 5.87 -18.88
C THR A 26 -10.03 7.29 -18.48
N SER A 27 -10.82 8.24 -18.95
CA SER A 27 -10.79 9.61 -18.47
C SER A 27 -11.41 9.65 -17.08
N VAL A 28 -10.60 9.87 -16.04
CA VAL A 28 -11.10 10.03 -14.67
C VAL A 28 -10.89 11.48 -14.27
N SER A 29 -12.01 12.09 -13.87
CA SER A 29 -12.14 13.44 -13.37
C SER A 29 -11.42 13.63 -12.04
N VAL A 30 -10.36 14.44 -12.00
CA VAL A 30 -9.84 15.02 -10.76
C VAL A 30 -10.51 16.37 -10.59
N GLU A 31 -11.43 16.43 -9.64
CA GLU A 31 -12.04 17.68 -9.20
C GLU A 31 -11.01 18.40 -8.31
N VAL A 32 -10.75 19.69 -8.54
CA VAL A 32 -10.02 20.53 -7.55
C VAL A 32 -11.00 20.81 -6.41
N LYS A 33 -11.26 19.76 -5.63
CA LYS A 33 -12.06 19.85 -4.42
C LYS A 33 -11.34 20.79 -3.46
N ASP A 34 -12.12 21.50 -2.67
CA ASP A 34 -11.65 22.37 -1.58
C ASP A 34 -11.16 23.79 -1.92
N ILE A 35 -11.23 24.27 -3.17
CA ILE A 35 -10.95 25.70 -3.46
C ILE A 35 -11.80 26.63 -2.58
N GLY A 36 -13.07 26.28 -2.37
CA GLY A 36 -13.99 27.03 -1.50
C GLY A 36 -13.61 27.04 -0.01
N LYS A 37 -12.73 26.14 0.44
CA LYS A 37 -12.21 26.06 1.81
C LYS A 37 -10.92 26.88 2.00
N LEU A 38 -10.30 27.36 0.92
CA LEU A 38 -9.03 28.11 0.97
C LEU A 38 -9.21 29.53 1.52
N GLN A 39 -8.16 30.03 2.19
CA GLN A 39 -8.12 31.42 2.63
C GLN A 39 -7.95 32.36 1.42
N LYS A 40 -8.89 33.30 1.25
CA LYS A 40 -8.76 34.37 0.26
C LYS A 40 -7.78 35.42 0.77
N LYS A 41 -6.66 35.62 0.08
CA LYS A 41 -5.62 36.59 0.45
C LYS A 41 -5.68 37.91 -0.32
N GLY A 42 -6.55 38.00 -1.33
CA GLY A 42 -6.80 39.20 -2.11
C GLY A 42 -5.94 39.30 -3.37
N THR A 43 -5.89 40.50 -3.95
CA THR A 43 -5.23 40.77 -5.22
C THR A 43 -3.72 40.91 -5.08
N VAL A 44 -2.96 40.32 -6.01
CA VAL A 44 -1.51 40.47 -6.14
C VAL A 44 -1.16 41.18 -7.45
N SER A 45 -0.05 41.90 -7.47
CA SER A 45 0.44 42.60 -8.67
C SER A 45 1.12 41.61 -9.62
N VAL A 46 0.90 41.80 -10.94
CA VAL A 46 1.64 41.07 -11.98
C VAL A 46 3.14 41.21 -11.76
N PHE A 47 3.82 40.07 -11.75
CA PHE A 47 5.27 40.00 -11.70
C PHE A 47 5.75 39.18 -12.89
N ASP A 48 6.36 39.87 -13.86
CA ASP A 48 6.88 39.24 -15.07
C ASP A 48 7.92 38.18 -14.70
N ALA A 49 7.76 36.98 -15.26
CA ALA A 49 8.69 35.91 -14.97
C ALA A 49 10.09 36.23 -15.52
N PRO A 50 11.17 35.99 -14.77
CA PRO A 50 12.52 36.13 -15.29
C PRO A 50 12.76 35.24 -16.51
N ASN A 51 13.64 35.66 -17.43
CA ASN A 51 13.96 34.90 -18.65
C ASN A 51 14.38 33.45 -18.38
N SER A 52 15.00 33.17 -17.22
CA SER A 52 15.36 31.80 -16.81
C SER A 52 14.13 30.91 -16.64
N ILE A 53 13.04 31.42 -16.06
CA ILE A 53 11.77 30.70 -15.90
C ILE A 53 11.08 30.54 -17.26
N GLN A 54 10.99 31.64 -18.03
CA GLN A 54 10.35 31.62 -19.36
C GLN A 54 11.04 30.64 -20.33
N ALA A 55 12.38 30.52 -20.28
CA ALA A 55 13.13 29.61 -21.15
C ALA A 55 12.81 28.12 -20.92
N HIS A 56 12.35 27.76 -19.72
CA HIS A 56 12.00 26.39 -19.35
C HIS A 56 10.51 26.06 -19.52
N ALA A 57 9.68 27.05 -19.89
CA ALA A 57 8.25 26.92 -20.11
C ALA A 57 7.85 26.01 -21.28
N ALA A 58 8.77 25.69 -22.20
CA ALA A 58 8.44 25.04 -23.47
C ALA A 58 8.73 23.53 -23.52
N SER A 59 8.99 22.86 -22.39
CA SER A 59 9.35 21.42 -22.40
C SER A 59 8.45 20.56 -21.51
N ASN A 60 7.49 19.91 -22.20
CA ASN A 60 6.82 18.63 -21.88
C ASN A 60 5.46 18.63 -21.17
N TYR A 61 4.62 17.72 -21.68
CA TYR A 61 3.31 17.20 -21.23
C TYR A 61 2.08 18.06 -21.50
N LYS A 62 0.98 17.42 -21.91
CA LYS A 62 -0.32 18.04 -22.27
C LYS A 62 -1.44 17.32 -21.51
N PHE A 63 -2.36 18.08 -20.90
CA PHE A 63 -3.67 17.57 -20.44
C PHE A 63 -4.76 17.94 -21.45
N HIS A 64 -5.83 17.14 -21.51
CA HIS A 64 -7.04 17.44 -22.29
C HIS A 64 -8.29 17.22 -21.44
N LYS A 65 -9.25 18.16 -21.50
CA LYS A 65 -10.56 18.09 -20.86
C LYS A 65 -11.61 17.42 -21.76
N ALA A 66 -12.54 16.68 -21.14
CA ALA A 66 -13.81 16.29 -21.74
C ALA A 66 -14.90 17.31 -21.39
N GLU A 67 -15.73 17.65 -22.37
CA GLU A 67 -16.74 18.70 -22.31
C GLU A 67 -17.91 18.31 -21.39
N ASN A 68 -17.89 18.84 -20.17
CA ASN A 68 -18.98 19.37 -19.34
C ASN A 68 -18.66 19.18 -17.85
N GLU A 69 -18.95 20.19 -17.02
CA GLU A 69 -18.92 20.17 -15.53
C GLU A 69 -17.62 20.56 -14.77
N GLY A 70 -16.72 21.38 -15.33
CA GLY A 70 -15.62 21.94 -14.49
C GLY A 70 -14.59 20.90 -14.00
N VAL A 71 -14.52 19.77 -14.71
CA VAL A 71 -13.68 18.62 -14.42
C VAL A 71 -12.38 18.65 -15.24
N VAL A 72 -11.22 18.37 -14.62
CA VAL A 72 -9.95 18.09 -15.31
C VAL A 72 -9.70 16.58 -15.33
N VAL A 73 -9.38 16.02 -16.49
CA VAL A 73 -9.19 14.58 -16.70
C VAL A 73 -7.70 14.24 -16.77
N ILE A 74 -7.27 13.17 -16.07
CA ILE A 74 -5.94 12.58 -16.23
C ILE A 74 -6.05 11.32 -17.12
N ALA A 75 -5.41 11.32 -18.28
CA ALA A 75 -5.21 10.14 -19.11
C ALA A 75 -3.71 9.73 -19.12
N PRO A 76 -3.37 8.45 -18.97
CA PRO A 76 -1.98 8.00 -19.13
C PRO A 76 -1.53 8.16 -20.58
N ASN A 77 -0.26 8.53 -20.79
CA ASN A 77 0.39 8.38 -22.08
C ASN A 77 0.24 6.93 -22.57
N ALA A 78 -0.15 6.74 -23.83
CA ALA A 78 0.15 5.50 -24.54
C ALA A 78 1.59 5.60 -25.07
N PRO A 79 2.58 4.88 -24.52
CA PRO A 79 3.63 4.39 -25.38
C PRO A 79 3.02 3.25 -26.20
N ALA A 80 3.25 3.27 -27.51
CA ALA A 80 3.15 2.08 -28.33
C ALA A 80 3.71 0.89 -27.54
N ALA A 81 2.94 -0.19 -27.47
CA ALA A 81 3.40 -1.46 -26.95
C ALA A 81 4.65 -1.87 -27.74
N GLN A 82 5.82 -1.56 -27.21
CA GLN A 82 7.06 -2.26 -27.52
C GLN A 82 7.62 -2.78 -26.22
N ALA A 83 7.80 -4.09 -26.23
CA ALA A 83 8.28 -4.90 -25.15
C ALA A 83 9.58 -4.35 -24.59
N ASP A 84 9.61 -4.10 -23.29
CA ASP A 84 10.83 -4.24 -22.50
C ASP A 84 10.51 -4.95 -21.19
N ALA A 85 10.31 -6.27 -21.33
CA ALA A 85 10.66 -7.18 -20.27
C ALA A 85 12.17 -7.15 -20.08
N LYS A 86 12.67 -6.31 -19.17
CA LYS A 86 13.91 -6.55 -18.40
C LYS A 86 14.13 -5.50 -17.32
N SER A 87 14.03 -5.98 -16.08
CA SER A 87 14.78 -5.53 -14.89
C SER A 87 15.00 -4.01 -14.74
N ALA A 88 14.12 -3.37 -13.96
CA ALA A 88 14.54 -2.29 -13.09
C ALA A 88 13.94 -2.54 -11.71
N GLN A 89 14.76 -3.11 -10.81
CA GLN A 89 14.56 -2.91 -9.38
C GLN A 89 14.46 -1.40 -9.16
N LYS A 90 13.25 -0.89 -8.95
CA LYS A 90 13.07 0.43 -8.35
C LYS A 90 13.58 0.31 -6.92
N LYS A 91 14.84 0.69 -6.75
CA LYS A 91 15.45 0.98 -5.47
C LYS A 91 14.49 1.92 -4.74
N PRO A 92 14.11 1.64 -3.48
CA PRO A 92 13.27 2.56 -2.73
C PRO A 92 13.95 3.92 -2.73
N LEU A 93 13.26 4.97 -3.16
CA LEU A 93 13.77 6.33 -3.00
C LEU A 93 14.00 6.53 -1.50
N SER A 94 15.26 6.62 -1.09
CA SER A 94 15.58 6.96 0.28
C SER A 94 15.04 8.37 0.54
N SER A 95 14.20 8.49 1.56
CA SER A 95 13.52 9.70 2.04
C SER A 95 14.47 10.70 2.71
N SER A 96 15.68 10.86 2.18
CA SER A 96 16.74 11.67 2.78
C SER A 96 17.54 12.40 1.71
N GLN A 97 16.87 13.21 0.90
CA GLN A 97 17.49 14.45 0.44
C GLN A 97 16.84 15.55 1.26
N ALA A 98 17.43 15.78 2.43
CA ALA A 98 17.25 17.05 3.12
C ALA A 98 17.63 18.15 2.12
N LEU A 99 16.72 19.10 1.90
CA LEU A 99 17.14 20.39 1.40
C LEU A 99 18.26 20.86 2.32
N ALA A 100 19.36 21.33 1.72
CA ALA A 100 20.18 22.29 2.42
C ALA A 100 19.21 23.41 2.81
N ASN A 101 18.92 23.52 4.12
CA ASN A 101 18.25 24.68 4.70
C ASN A 101 19.22 25.84 4.52
N ASP A 102 19.30 26.37 3.31
CA ASP A 102 20.12 27.53 3.01
C ASP A 102 19.29 28.75 3.35
N SER A 103 19.54 29.32 4.54
CA SER A 103 18.96 30.58 4.99
C SER A 103 19.29 31.78 4.06
N SER A 104 19.97 31.53 2.92
CA SER A 104 20.31 32.51 1.90
C SER A 104 19.54 32.37 0.57
N PHE A 105 18.64 31.38 0.42
CA PHE A 105 17.88 31.25 -0.83
C PHE A 105 16.97 32.47 -1.06
N THR A 106 17.18 33.15 -2.19
CA THR A 106 16.36 34.29 -2.62
C THR A 106 15.57 33.86 -3.86
N PRO A 107 14.24 33.66 -3.74
CA PRO A 107 13.42 33.21 -4.84
C PRO A 107 13.41 34.20 -6.02
N LEU A 108 13.26 33.67 -7.23
CA LEU A 108 13.19 34.44 -8.47
C LEU A 108 11.91 35.27 -8.61
N CYS A 109 10.85 34.92 -7.87
CA CYS A 109 9.52 35.53 -7.92
C CYS A 109 9.02 35.81 -6.49
N PRO A 110 8.06 36.74 -6.30
CA PRO A 110 7.49 37.02 -4.99
C PRO A 110 6.94 35.76 -4.32
N THR A 111 7.22 35.58 -3.03
CA THR A 111 6.77 34.41 -2.28
C THR A 111 5.35 34.59 -1.78
N LEU A 112 4.51 33.61 -2.08
CA LEU A 112 3.14 33.49 -1.58
C LEU A 112 2.99 32.23 -0.74
N ALA A 113 1.94 32.18 0.08
CA ALA A 113 1.64 31.04 0.92
C ALA A 113 0.85 29.99 0.14
N VAL A 114 1.11 28.72 0.42
CA VAL A 114 0.25 27.60 -0.02
C VAL A 114 -1.06 27.58 0.77
N ASN A 115 -2.03 26.77 0.32
CA ASN A 115 -3.36 26.65 0.94
C ASN A 115 -4.10 27.99 1.06
N SER A 116 -3.84 28.87 0.08
CA SER A 116 -4.46 30.19 -0.06
C SER A 116 -4.81 30.42 -1.53
N ILE A 117 -5.83 31.25 -1.76
CA ILE A 117 -6.21 31.69 -3.10
C ILE A 117 -5.93 33.19 -3.25
N TYR A 118 -5.32 33.52 -4.38
CA TYR A 118 -4.92 34.88 -4.77
C TYR A 118 -5.65 35.26 -6.05
N THR A 119 -5.87 36.56 -6.23
CA THR A 119 -6.43 37.11 -7.46
C THR A 119 -5.33 37.84 -8.22
N LEU A 120 -5.12 37.50 -9.49
CA LEU A 120 -4.24 38.23 -10.39
C LEU A 120 -5.09 39.04 -11.35
N ASP A 121 -4.73 40.30 -11.58
CA ASP A 121 -5.44 41.24 -12.46
C ASP A 121 -4.42 41.99 -13.35
N GLY A 122 -4.83 42.37 -14.56
CA GLY A 122 -4.02 43.17 -15.48
C GLY A 122 -3.02 42.40 -16.36
N LEU A 123 -2.99 41.06 -16.32
CA LEU A 123 -2.14 40.25 -17.21
C LEU A 123 -2.61 40.39 -18.66
N GLN A 124 -1.69 40.74 -19.58
CA GLN A 124 -2.01 40.99 -21.00
C GLN A 124 -1.65 39.77 -21.87
N SER A 125 -2.30 39.65 -23.03
CA SER A 125 -2.00 38.64 -24.04
C SER A 125 -0.49 38.58 -24.37
N GLY A 126 0.10 37.37 -24.35
CA GLY A 126 1.53 37.14 -24.55
C GLY A 126 2.41 37.48 -23.34
N GLY A 127 1.82 37.96 -22.24
CA GLY A 127 2.51 38.19 -20.98
C GLY A 127 2.63 36.90 -20.14
N SER A 128 3.44 36.98 -19.09
CA SER A 128 3.56 35.90 -18.10
C SER A 128 3.57 36.46 -16.68
N ALA A 129 3.18 35.63 -15.72
CA ALA A 129 3.29 35.94 -14.31
C ALA A 129 3.92 34.77 -13.55
N CYS A 130 4.75 35.06 -12.54
CA CYS A 130 5.28 34.03 -11.67
C CYS A 130 5.23 34.40 -10.18
N TYR A 131 5.06 33.38 -9.35
CA TYR A 131 5.11 33.48 -7.89
C TYR A 131 5.77 32.25 -7.31
N HIS A 132 6.56 32.43 -6.25
CA HIS A 132 7.24 31.36 -5.52
C HIS A 132 6.37 30.85 -4.37
N PHE A 133 6.50 29.57 -4.05
CA PHE A 133 6.05 28.99 -2.79
C PHE A 133 6.96 27.86 -2.33
N GLU A 134 6.91 27.58 -1.03
CA GLU A 134 7.72 26.52 -0.41
C GLU A 134 6.85 25.34 0.01
N ILE A 135 7.36 24.14 -0.23
CA ILE A 135 6.83 22.89 0.30
C ILE A 135 7.83 22.36 1.33
N THR A 136 7.38 22.22 2.57
CA THR A 136 8.28 21.88 3.70
C THR A 136 8.41 20.38 3.95
N GLN A 137 7.48 19.59 3.43
CA GLN A 137 7.44 18.13 3.57
C GLN A 137 6.80 17.49 2.33
N ARG A 138 7.04 16.20 2.07
CA ARG A 138 6.44 15.50 0.94
C ARG A 138 4.92 15.67 0.96
N ALA A 139 4.34 16.10 -0.16
CA ALA A 139 2.93 16.44 -0.23
C ALA A 139 2.32 16.10 -1.58
N LYS A 140 1.00 15.94 -1.58
CA LYS A 140 0.15 16.00 -2.77
C LYS A 140 -0.17 17.46 -3.01
N THR A 141 0.24 17.95 -4.17
CA THR A 141 0.13 19.37 -4.53
C THR A 141 -0.74 19.52 -5.76
N THR A 142 -1.79 20.32 -5.62
CA THR A 142 -2.64 20.73 -6.73
C THR A 142 -2.43 22.22 -6.98
N ALA A 143 -1.70 22.59 -8.02
CA ALA A 143 -1.61 23.97 -8.47
C ALA A 143 -2.76 24.28 -9.42
N PHE A 144 -3.36 25.46 -9.37
CA PHE A 144 -4.53 25.80 -10.18
C PHE A 144 -4.60 27.26 -10.62
N VAL A 145 -5.28 27.49 -11.74
CA VAL A 145 -5.77 28.78 -12.22
C VAL A 145 -7.25 28.64 -12.56
N VAL A 146 -8.10 29.47 -11.97
CA VAL A 146 -9.56 29.34 -12.09
C VAL A 146 -10.28 30.68 -12.22
N GLY A 147 -11.48 30.63 -12.80
CA GLY A 147 -12.38 31.79 -12.85
C GLY A 147 -11.92 32.87 -13.83
N MET A 148 -11.39 32.46 -14.98
CA MET A 148 -11.00 33.33 -16.09
C MET A 148 -12.22 33.89 -16.83
N SER A 149 -12.10 35.10 -17.39
CA SER A 149 -13.12 35.66 -18.30
C SER A 149 -13.22 34.83 -19.58
N PRO A 150 -14.33 34.89 -20.33
CA PRO A 150 -14.46 34.22 -21.63
C PRO A 150 -13.36 34.57 -22.65
N GLU A 151 -12.72 35.72 -22.50
CA GLU A 151 -11.67 36.24 -23.37
C GLU A 151 -10.24 35.94 -22.86
N THR A 152 -10.12 35.24 -21.73
CA THR A 152 -8.84 34.92 -21.08
C THR A 152 -8.55 33.42 -21.14
N ASP A 153 -7.37 33.06 -21.65
CA ASP A 153 -6.80 31.72 -21.80
C ASP A 153 -5.38 31.76 -21.22
N ILE A 154 -5.20 31.12 -20.08
CA ILE A 154 -3.95 31.07 -19.34
C ILE A 154 -3.46 29.63 -19.33
N ALA A 155 -2.21 29.40 -19.70
CA ALA A 155 -1.50 28.15 -19.41
C ALA A 155 -0.85 28.21 -18.03
N LEU A 156 -0.80 27.08 -17.33
CA LEU A 156 -0.17 26.92 -16.03
C LEU A 156 0.98 25.91 -16.09
N SER A 157 2.18 26.31 -15.70
CA SER A 157 3.27 25.40 -15.35
C SER A 157 3.50 25.40 -13.84
N LEU A 158 3.66 24.21 -13.27
CA LEU A 158 4.29 24.04 -11.98
C LEU A 158 5.78 23.79 -12.20
N MET A 159 6.63 24.61 -11.59
CA MET A 159 8.08 24.49 -11.71
C MET A 159 8.74 24.23 -10.37
N ARG A 160 9.85 23.48 -10.39
CA ARG A 160 10.69 23.17 -9.23
C ARG A 160 12.08 23.78 -9.40
N ASP A 161 12.62 24.28 -8.31
CA ASP A 161 13.97 24.85 -8.20
C ASP A 161 14.85 23.97 -7.32
N ASP A 162 16.12 23.83 -7.71
CA ASP A 162 17.12 23.06 -6.98
C ASP A 162 17.71 23.81 -5.75
N GLY A 163 17.25 25.04 -5.52
CA GLY A 163 17.74 25.94 -4.48
C GLY A 163 18.94 26.76 -4.94
N GLN A 164 19.31 26.69 -6.22
CA GLN A 164 20.35 27.48 -6.86
C GLN A 164 19.80 28.31 -8.02
N ASN A 165 18.48 28.54 -8.06
CA ASN A 165 17.77 29.25 -9.12
C ASN A 165 17.82 28.52 -10.47
N ASN A 166 18.09 27.22 -10.49
CA ASN A 166 17.89 26.40 -11.68
C ASN A 166 16.50 25.79 -11.63
N VAL A 167 15.62 26.33 -12.47
CA VAL A 167 14.20 25.98 -12.48
C VAL A 167 13.92 24.95 -13.56
N THR A 168 13.06 23.98 -13.24
CA THR A 168 12.60 22.94 -14.17
C THR A 168 11.08 22.84 -14.10
N ALA A 169 10.41 22.84 -15.25
CA ALA A 169 8.98 22.52 -15.30
C ALA A 169 8.78 21.05 -14.90
N ILE A 170 7.94 20.81 -13.90
CA ILE A 170 7.58 19.46 -13.46
C ILE A 170 6.19 19.04 -13.93
N ASN A 171 5.32 20.02 -14.19
CA ASN A 171 3.99 19.77 -14.74
C ASN A 171 3.45 20.99 -15.51
N TYR A 172 2.49 20.77 -16.40
CA TYR A 172 1.93 21.81 -17.28
C TYR A 172 0.49 21.52 -17.67
N SER A 173 -0.37 22.52 -17.62
CA SER A 173 -1.76 22.50 -18.10
C SER A 173 -2.01 23.69 -19.02
N ASN A 174 -2.70 23.44 -20.13
CA ASN A 174 -3.16 24.44 -21.10
C ASN A 174 -4.39 23.86 -21.79
N GLN A 175 -5.53 24.06 -21.14
CA GLN A 175 -6.83 23.70 -21.65
C GLN A 175 -7.26 24.72 -22.71
N ALA A 176 -8.09 24.30 -23.65
CA ALA A 176 -8.53 25.20 -24.71
C ALA A 176 -9.45 26.31 -24.17
N GLY A 177 -9.14 27.57 -24.50
CA GLY A 177 -9.98 28.71 -24.17
C GLY A 177 -9.89 29.10 -22.70
N ASN A 178 -11.02 29.47 -22.09
CA ASN A 178 -11.05 29.96 -20.70
C ASN A 178 -11.32 28.88 -19.65
N ALA A 179 -11.00 27.63 -19.96
CA ALA A 179 -11.21 26.52 -19.04
C ALA A 179 -10.18 26.57 -17.89
N ASP A 180 -10.63 26.26 -16.68
CA ASP A 180 -9.75 26.17 -15.51
C ASP A 180 -8.53 25.27 -15.75
N GLU A 181 -7.37 25.70 -15.25
CA GLU A 181 -6.12 24.95 -15.29
C GLU A 181 -5.81 24.30 -13.94
N ALA A 182 -5.28 23.09 -13.97
CA ALA A 182 -4.76 22.44 -12.77
C ALA A 182 -3.63 21.46 -13.08
N THR A 183 -2.69 21.32 -12.15
CA THR A 183 -1.70 20.24 -12.12
C THR A 183 -1.87 19.42 -10.83
N LEU A 184 -1.52 18.14 -10.85
CA LEU A 184 -1.51 17.28 -9.66
C LEU A 184 -0.16 16.58 -9.58
N ASP A 185 0.54 16.80 -8.48
CA ASP A 185 1.93 16.40 -8.32
C ASP A 185 2.21 15.85 -6.93
N LEU A 186 3.02 14.80 -6.88
CA LEU A 186 3.65 14.38 -5.64
C LEU A 186 4.97 15.11 -5.47
N THR A 187 4.97 16.14 -4.64
CA THR A 187 6.08 17.06 -4.49
C THR A 187 6.93 16.70 -3.27
N PRO A 188 8.26 16.54 -3.42
CA PRO A 188 9.17 16.52 -2.27
C PRO A 188 9.28 17.92 -1.64
N PRO A 189 9.88 18.03 -0.43
CA PRO A 189 10.27 19.34 0.09
C PRO A 189 11.08 20.13 -0.95
N GLY A 190 10.77 21.41 -1.14
CA GLY A 190 11.49 22.25 -2.09
C GLY A 190 10.88 23.64 -2.32
N HIS A 191 11.54 24.36 -3.22
CA HIS A 191 11.10 25.63 -3.77
C HIS A 191 10.39 25.40 -5.11
N TYR A 192 9.22 26.00 -5.24
CA TYR A 192 8.35 25.82 -6.39
C TYR A 192 7.83 27.16 -6.89
N TYR A 193 7.42 27.20 -8.15
CA TYR A 193 6.84 28.38 -8.77
C TYR A 193 5.55 28.03 -9.49
N TRP A 194 4.52 28.85 -9.28
CA TRP A 194 3.47 29.00 -10.28
C TRP A 194 4.04 29.84 -11.40
N PHE A 195 3.97 29.34 -12.62
CA PHE A 195 4.27 30.10 -13.81
C PHE A 195 3.06 30.06 -14.72
N MET A 196 2.53 31.24 -15.03
CA MET A 196 1.29 31.43 -15.77
C MET A 196 1.58 32.21 -17.03
N GLU A 197 1.14 31.71 -18.19
CA GLU A 197 1.33 32.36 -19.49
C GLU A 197 -0.02 32.68 -20.11
N ALA A 198 -0.21 33.93 -20.52
CA ALA A 198 -1.42 34.32 -21.22
C ALA A 198 -1.31 34.02 -22.71
N ASN A 199 -1.96 32.94 -23.16
CA ASN A 199 -2.15 32.68 -24.59
C ASN A 199 -2.99 33.81 -25.20
N THR A 200 -4.08 34.14 -24.52
CA THR A 200 -4.88 35.35 -24.72
C THR A 200 -5.35 35.88 -23.37
N ALA A 201 -5.34 37.18 -23.16
CA ALA A 201 -5.89 37.80 -21.96
C ALA A 201 -6.35 39.23 -22.27
N ASP A 202 -7.49 39.61 -21.68
CA ASP A 202 -8.11 40.94 -21.77
C ASP A 202 -7.72 41.85 -20.58
N GLY A 203 -6.85 41.36 -19.70
CA GLY A 203 -6.46 42.03 -18.47
C GLY A 203 -7.45 41.85 -17.32
N SER A 204 -8.51 41.05 -17.46
CA SER A 204 -9.45 40.76 -16.39
C SER A 204 -8.82 39.89 -15.29
N ALA A 205 -9.45 39.94 -14.11
CA ALA A 205 -8.97 39.23 -12.95
C ALA A 205 -9.33 37.72 -13.00
N PHE A 206 -8.38 36.88 -12.59
CA PHE A 206 -8.58 35.45 -12.36
C PHE A 206 -7.93 35.02 -11.04
N ASN A 207 -8.23 33.80 -10.56
CA ASN A 207 -7.70 33.30 -9.30
C ASN A 207 -6.68 32.19 -9.50
N PHE A 208 -5.70 32.10 -8.61
CA PHE A 208 -4.70 31.04 -8.63
C PHE A 208 -4.25 30.67 -7.21
N GLY A 209 -3.59 29.52 -7.10
CA GLY A 209 -3.00 29.06 -5.85
C GLY A 209 -2.51 27.61 -5.92
N ALA A 210 -2.14 27.07 -4.78
CA ALA A 210 -1.81 25.66 -4.62
C ALA A 210 -2.45 25.10 -3.35
N ILE A 211 -3.08 23.95 -3.49
CA ILE A 211 -3.50 23.10 -2.38
C ILE A 211 -2.35 22.14 -2.10
N VAL A 212 -1.82 22.16 -0.89
CA VAL A 212 -0.70 21.30 -0.48
C VAL A 212 -1.15 20.48 0.71
N ASN A 213 -1.37 19.19 0.46
CA ASN A 213 -1.73 18.21 1.48
C ASN A 213 -0.53 17.31 1.79
N ALA A 214 -0.05 17.41 3.02
CA ALA A 214 1.06 16.60 3.50
C ALA A 214 0.62 15.42 4.39
N ASN A 215 -0.67 15.31 4.70
CA ASN A 215 -1.21 14.17 5.43
C ASN A 215 -1.51 13.04 4.44
N ILE A 216 -0.48 12.60 3.73
CA ILE A 216 -0.56 11.59 2.68
C ILE A 216 0.26 10.35 3.05
N ASP A 217 -0.16 9.20 2.58
CA ASP A 217 0.58 7.97 2.76
C ASP A 217 1.66 7.76 1.68
N ALA A 218 2.30 6.60 1.72
CA ALA A 218 3.42 6.24 0.85
C ALA A 218 2.99 5.83 -0.57
N TYR A 219 1.70 5.61 -0.82
CA TYR A 219 1.17 5.05 -2.07
C TYR A 219 0.60 6.10 -3.01
N GLU A 220 0.44 7.32 -2.54
CA GLU A 220 0.07 8.47 -3.35
C GLU A 220 1.12 8.78 -4.44
N LEU A 221 0.75 9.16 -5.67
CA LEU A 221 -0.63 9.41 -6.14
C LEU A 221 -1.33 8.11 -6.58
N ASN A 222 -2.49 7.82 -5.99
CA ASN A 222 -3.28 6.63 -6.34
C ASN A 222 -4.79 6.92 -6.49
N ASP A 223 -5.19 8.19 -6.64
CA ASP A 223 -6.58 8.69 -6.67
C ASP A 223 -7.49 8.17 -7.79
N ILE A 224 -6.91 7.55 -8.82
CA ILE A 224 -7.62 7.12 -10.02
C ILE A 224 -7.16 5.73 -10.47
N PRO A 225 -8.02 4.93 -11.13
CA PRO A 225 -7.67 3.58 -11.59
C PRO A 225 -6.39 3.48 -12.42
N SER A 226 -6.07 4.49 -13.23
CA SER A 226 -4.87 4.53 -14.08
C SER A 226 -3.58 4.77 -13.28
N LEU A 227 -3.69 5.38 -12.08
CA LEU A 227 -2.59 5.59 -11.14
C LEU A 227 -2.58 4.58 -9.99
N ALA A 228 -3.43 3.55 -10.06
CA ALA A 228 -3.51 2.54 -9.01
C ALA A 228 -2.13 1.96 -8.64
N PHE A 229 -1.79 1.98 -7.35
CA PHE A 229 -0.49 1.51 -6.88
C PHE A 229 -0.37 0.00 -7.11
N SER A 230 0.59 -0.39 -7.93
CA SER A 230 0.79 -1.80 -8.30
C SER A 230 1.61 -2.52 -7.24
N LEU A 231 0.94 -3.39 -6.50
CA LEU A 231 1.55 -4.22 -5.47
C LEU A 231 2.36 -5.37 -6.09
N PRO A 232 3.51 -5.72 -5.51
CA PRO A 232 4.32 -6.83 -6.01
C PRO A 232 3.64 -8.18 -5.79
N ASP A 233 4.14 -9.21 -6.47
CA ASP A 233 3.73 -10.59 -6.22
C ASP A 233 4.07 -11.02 -4.78
N GLY A 234 3.14 -11.73 -4.15
CA GLY A 234 3.15 -12.01 -2.72
C GLY A 234 1.78 -11.76 -2.09
N LEU A 235 1.72 -11.75 -0.76
CA LEU A 235 0.59 -11.19 0.01
C LEU A 235 1.07 -9.91 0.69
N ASN A 236 0.56 -8.78 0.23
CA ASN A 236 0.99 -7.47 0.70
C ASN A 236 0.09 -7.03 1.84
N ARG A 237 0.68 -6.37 2.84
CA ARG A 237 -0.04 -5.76 3.95
C ARG A 237 0.45 -4.33 4.11
N ILE A 238 -0.34 -3.39 3.64
CA ILE A 238 0.03 -1.97 3.55
C ILE A 238 -0.85 -1.12 4.46
N ALA A 239 -0.29 -0.01 4.94
CA ALA A 239 -1.03 0.97 5.73
C ALA A 239 -1.22 2.25 4.92
N GLY A 240 -2.47 2.65 4.72
CA GLY A 240 -2.82 3.89 4.02
C GLY A 240 -3.75 4.77 4.85
N ASN A 241 -4.00 5.99 4.38
CA ASN A 241 -4.95 6.91 5.00
C ASN A 241 -5.91 7.47 3.96
N SER A 242 -6.97 8.15 4.41
CA SER A 242 -7.69 9.05 3.51
C SER A 242 -7.37 10.49 3.88
N ASP A 243 -6.88 11.23 2.91
CA ASP A 243 -6.31 12.56 3.06
C ASP A 243 -7.37 13.69 2.95
N SER A 244 -8.56 13.34 2.45
CA SER A 244 -9.76 14.18 2.33
C SER A 244 -11.04 13.35 2.42
N ASP A 245 -12.21 14.01 2.42
CA ASP A 245 -13.53 13.34 2.39
C ASP A 245 -13.86 12.70 1.03
N SER A 246 -12.98 12.90 0.06
CA SER A 246 -13.14 12.50 -1.34
C SER A 246 -11.98 11.69 -1.89
N ASP A 247 -11.00 11.44 -1.05
CA ASP A 247 -9.78 10.72 -1.39
C ASP A 247 -10.11 9.30 -1.84
N ALA A 248 -9.56 8.87 -2.96
CA ALA A 248 -9.93 7.60 -3.56
C ALA A 248 -8.71 6.75 -3.83
N ASP A 249 -8.30 5.94 -2.87
CA ASP A 249 -7.14 5.09 -3.07
C ASP A 249 -7.44 3.91 -4.00
N TYR A 250 -6.67 3.80 -5.09
CA TYR A 250 -6.66 2.64 -5.96
C TYR A 250 -5.39 1.81 -5.80
N TYR A 251 -5.57 0.49 -5.68
CA TYR A 251 -4.50 -0.48 -5.64
C TYR A 251 -4.70 -1.52 -6.73
N ALA A 252 -3.60 -2.09 -7.21
CA ALA A 252 -3.62 -3.13 -8.22
C ALA A 252 -2.79 -4.33 -7.77
N PHE A 253 -3.31 -5.53 -8.02
CA PHE A 253 -2.56 -6.78 -7.89
C PHE A 253 -2.79 -7.64 -9.13
N THR A 254 -1.74 -8.25 -9.67
CA THR A 254 -1.84 -9.17 -10.80
C THR A 254 -1.75 -10.60 -10.32
N ALA A 255 -2.79 -11.40 -10.57
CA ALA A 255 -2.79 -12.83 -10.33
C ALA A 255 -1.98 -13.56 -11.42
N ILE A 256 -0.65 -13.44 -11.37
CA ILE A 256 0.28 -13.94 -12.41
C ILE A 256 0.01 -15.39 -12.80
N ARG A 257 -0.35 -16.23 -11.82
CA ARG A 257 -0.56 -17.68 -11.98
C ARG A 257 -2.05 -18.06 -12.11
N GLY A 258 -2.97 -17.10 -12.01
CA GLY A 258 -4.40 -17.37 -11.87
C GLY A 258 -4.77 -17.86 -10.47
N GLN A 259 -3.89 -17.62 -9.50
CA GLN A 259 -4.09 -18.00 -8.11
C GLN A 259 -5.18 -17.16 -7.45
N GLN A 260 -5.86 -17.72 -6.45
CA GLN A 260 -6.80 -16.99 -5.62
C GLN A 260 -6.13 -15.79 -4.95
N VAL A 261 -6.86 -14.68 -4.87
CA VAL A 261 -6.41 -13.42 -4.29
C VAL A 261 -7.13 -13.17 -2.99
N LEU A 262 -6.37 -12.86 -1.95
CA LEU A 262 -6.86 -12.38 -0.67
C LEU A 262 -7.13 -10.88 -0.78
N LEU A 263 -8.31 -10.46 -0.34
CA LEU A 263 -8.62 -9.07 -0.06
C LEU A 263 -9.14 -8.97 1.38
N ARG A 264 -8.50 -8.15 2.20
CA ARG A 264 -8.96 -7.83 3.55
C ARG A 264 -8.62 -6.39 3.87
N PHE A 265 -9.53 -5.71 4.54
CA PHE A 265 -9.40 -4.32 4.93
C PHE A 265 -9.77 -4.16 6.40
N ASP A 266 -8.89 -3.56 7.19
CA ASP A 266 -9.13 -3.28 8.60
C ASP A 266 -8.71 -1.85 8.93
N GLY A 267 -9.48 -1.13 9.73
CA GLY A 267 -8.99 0.09 10.36
C GLY A 267 -7.96 -0.27 11.43
N VAL A 268 -6.86 0.48 11.52
CA VAL A 268 -5.80 0.23 12.53
C VAL A 268 -6.36 0.38 13.94
N THR A 269 -7.26 1.35 14.16
CA THR A 269 -7.95 1.53 15.44
C THR A 269 -9.23 0.69 15.48
N SER A 270 -9.43 -0.06 16.55
CA SER A 270 -10.64 -0.86 16.75
C SER A 270 -11.92 -0.01 16.58
N GLY A 271 -12.90 -0.55 15.85
CA GLY A 271 -14.18 0.14 15.58
C GLY A 271 -14.15 1.18 14.46
N THR A 272 -13.05 1.28 13.69
CA THR A 272 -12.92 2.23 12.57
C THR A 272 -13.06 1.60 11.17
N ASN A 273 -13.28 0.29 11.07
CA ASN A 273 -13.41 -0.41 9.78
C ASN A 273 -14.46 0.23 8.86
N ASN A 274 -15.58 0.69 9.42
CA ASN A 274 -16.67 1.31 8.66
C ASN A 274 -16.45 2.80 8.34
N ASN A 275 -15.28 3.36 8.62
CA ASN A 275 -14.93 4.71 8.18
C ASN A 275 -14.60 4.75 6.68
N TRP A 276 -14.38 3.58 6.06
CA TRP A 276 -14.12 3.46 4.64
C TRP A 276 -15.09 2.47 3.98
N LEU A 277 -15.20 2.60 2.66
CA LEU A 277 -15.90 1.69 1.76
C LEU A 277 -14.85 0.96 0.92
N LEU A 278 -15.06 -0.34 0.73
CA LEU A 278 -14.16 -1.19 -0.04
C LEU A 278 -14.89 -1.75 -1.26
N ALA A 279 -14.24 -1.71 -2.42
CA ALA A 279 -14.70 -2.40 -3.61
C ALA A 279 -13.52 -2.96 -4.41
N TYR A 280 -13.78 -3.99 -5.22
CA TYR A 280 -12.81 -4.49 -6.18
C TYR A 280 -13.41 -4.65 -7.57
N SER A 281 -12.54 -4.74 -8.58
CA SER A 281 -12.87 -4.95 -9.97
C SER A 281 -11.88 -5.93 -10.61
N ALA A 282 -12.41 -6.92 -11.30
CA ALA A 282 -11.64 -7.91 -12.07
C ALA A 282 -11.65 -7.61 -13.59
N ASN A 283 -12.34 -6.55 -14.01
CA ASN A 283 -12.54 -6.20 -15.42
C ASN A 283 -12.00 -4.79 -15.76
N GLY A 284 -10.88 -4.41 -15.16
CA GLY A 284 -10.21 -3.14 -15.46
C GLY A 284 -10.95 -1.90 -14.97
N GLY A 285 -11.81 -2.03 -13.95
CA GLY A 285 -12.56 -0.91 -13.37
C GLY A 285 -13.93 -0.65 -14.01
N ASN A 286 -14.34 -1.47 -14.99
CA ASN A 286 -15.64 -1.35 -15.67
C ASN A 286 -16.82 -1.72 -14.76
N SER A 287 -16.61 -2.62 -13.80
CA SER A 287 -17.61 -3.01 -12.80
C SER A 287 -16.97 -3.20 -11.45
N TRP A 288 -17.63 -2.69 -10.41
CA TRP A 288 -17.14 -2.69 -9.04
C TRP A 288 -18.04 -3.54 -8.15
N ILE A 289 -17.43 -4.42 -7.36
CA ILE A 289 -18.12 -5.27 -6.38
C ILE A 289 -17.82 -4.72 -4.98
N THR A 290 -18.85 -4.19 -4.32
CA THR A 290 -18.75 -3.73 -2.93
C THR A 290 -18.45 -4.89 -2.00
N SER A 291 -17.59 -4.63 -1.03
CA SER A 291 -16.99 -5.62 -0.15
C SER A 291 -17.10 -5.19 1.31
N ASN A 292 -17.31 -6.16 2.21
CA ASN A 292 -17.36 -5.87 3.64
C ASN A 292 -15.94 -5.60 4.18
N THR A 293 -15.81 -4.57 5.00
CA THR A 293 -14.60 -4.30 5.78
C THR A 293 -14.52 -5.22 7.00
N GLY A 294 -13.32 -5.56 7.47
CA GLY A 294 -13.08 -6.43 8.62
C GLY A 294 -13.28 -7.92 8.36
N GLN A 295 -13.45 -8.31 7.10
CA GLN A 295 -13.66 -9.69 6.69
C GLN A 295 -12.63 -10.08 5.63
N GLU A 296 -12.31 -11.37 5.60
CA GLU A 296 -11.55 -11.96 4.52
C GLU A 296 -12.43 -12.18 3.30
N ILE A 297 -11.94 -11.75 2.13
CA ILE A 297 -12.59 -11.93 0.84
C ILE A 297 -11.63 -12.69 -0.07
N THR A 298 -12.13 -13.77 -0.66
CA THR A 298 -11.40 -14.53 -1.69
C THR A 298 -11.92 -14.15 -3.06
N ILE A 299 -11.05 -13.56 -3.88
CA ILE A 299 -11.31 -13.27 -5.28
C ILE A 299 -10.71 -14.42 -6.11
N VAL A 300 -11.50 -14.97 -7.02
CA VAL A 300 -11.08 -16.06 -7.90
C VAL A 300 -10.91 -15.49 -9.31
N PRO A 301 -9.66 -15.35 -9.79
CA PRO A 301 -9.42 -14.94 -11.18
C PRO A 301 -9.99 -15.96 -12.16
N THR A 302 -10.42 -15.48 -13.31
CA THR A 302 -10.86 -16.29 -14.44
C THR A 302 -9.70 -16.83 -15.26
N GLN A 303 -8.54 -16.17 -15.22
CA GLN A 303 -7.34 -16.58 -15.96
C GLN A 303 -6.03 -16.08 -15.31
N PRO A 304 -4.87 -16.68 -15.66
CA PRO A 304 -3.57 -16.13 -15.30
C PRO A 304 -3.34 -14.72 -15.86
N ASN A 305 -2.54 -13.92 -15.15
CA ASN A 305 -2.22 -12.52 -15.43
C ASN A 305 -3.42 -11.55 -15.36
N GLU A 306 -4.53 -11.97 -14.76
CA GLU A 306 -5.66 -11.08 -14.52
C GLU A 306 -5.31 -10.01 -13.48
N LYS A 307 -5.60 -8.75 -13.82
CA LYS A 307 -5.37 -7.59 -12.95
C LYS A 307 -6.60 -7.34 -12.10
N ILE A 308 -6.43 -7.43 -10.78
CA ILE A 308 -7.44 -7.08 -9.79
C ILE A 308 -7.19 -5.64 -9.36
N LEU A 309 -8.17 -4.77 -9.55
CA LEU A 309 -8.18 -3.42 -8.98
C LEU A 309 -8.97 -3.44 -7.67
N VAL A 310 -8.47 -2.71 -6.68
CA VAL A 310 -9.14 -2.47 -5.41
C VAL A 310 -9.26 -0.96 -5.24
N ARG A 311 -10.40 -0.52 -4.72
CA ARG A 311 -10.69 0.87 -4.39
C ARG A 311 -11.12 0.98 -2.94
N VAL A 312 -10.51 1.92 -2.24
CA VAL A 312 -10.90 2.37 -0.91
C VAL A 312 -11.44 3.79 -1.03
N LEU A 313 -12.57 4.08 -0.39
CA LEU A 313 -13.17 5.42 -0.35
C LEU A 313 -13.53 5.79 1.09
N PRO A 314 -13.40 7.04 1.52
CA PRO A 314 -14.06 7.57 2.71
C PRO A 314 -15.55 7.23 2.71
N ASN A 315 -16.06 6.77 3.85
CA ASN A 315 -17.48 6.56 4.02
C ASN A 315 -18.17 7.90 4.36
N PRO A 316 -19.04 8.47 3.50
CA PRO A 316 -19.70 9.74 3.78
C PRO A 316 -20.62 9.68 5.01
N SER A 317 -21.07 8.49 5.43
CA SER A 317 -21.86 8.33 6.66
C SER A 317 -21.01 8.34 7.93
N LYS A 318 -19.69 8.17 7.80
CA LYS A 318 -18.73 8.15 8.91
C LYS A 318 -17.32 8.42 8.39
N LEU A 319 -17.00 9.69 8.15
CA LEU A 319 -15.73 10.06 7.54
C LEU A 319 -14.52 9.69 8.43
N PRO A 320 -13.42 9.21 7.84
CA PRO A 320 -12.15 9.07 8.53
C PRO A 320 -11.54 10.46 8.79
N THR A 321 -10.74 10.58 9.85
CA THR A 321 -9.84 11.73 10.00
C THR A 321 -8.56 11.48 9.22
N VAL A 322 -7.87 12.52 8.78
CA VAL A 322 -6.58 12.40 8.05
C VAL A 322 -5.47 11.66 8.83
N SER A 323 -5.60 11.56 10.16
CA SER A 323 -4.66 10.81 11.02
C SER A 323 -5.00 9.32 11.16
N GLN A 324 -6.20 8.91 10.74
CA GLN A 324 -6.65 7.53 10.85
C GLN A 324 -6.09 6.71 9.68
N LEU A 325 -5.49 5.57 10.03
CA LEU A 325 -4.94 4.64 9.06
C LEU A 325 -5.83 3.42 8.92
N TYR A 326 -5.86 2.87 7.70
CA TYR A 326 -6.33 1.53 7.42
C TYR A 326 -5.17 0.61 7.08
N ILE A 327 -5.42 -0.70 7.16
CA ILE A 327 -4.57 -1.77 6.65
C ILE A 327 -5.31 -2.46 5.51
N LEU A 328 -4.70 -2.46 4.33
CA LEU A 328 -5.12 -3.28 3.20
C LEU A 328 -4.20 -4.50 3.09
N SER A 329 -4.77 -5.69 3.22
CA SER A 329 -4.11 -6.94 2.85
C SER A 329 -4.60 -7.38 1.48
N LEU A 330 -3.70 -7.38 0.48
CA LEU A 330 -4.02 -7.67 -0.91
C LEU A 330 -2.90 -8.47 -1.57
N GLY A 331 -3.24 -9.62 -2.16
CA GLY A 331 -2.29 -10.42 -2.93
C GLY A 331 -2.65 -11.90 -2.96
N SER A 332 -1.67 -12.76 -3.24
CA SER A 332 -1.88 -14.21 -3.31
C SER A 332 -2.41 -14.75 -1.98
N LYS A 333 -3.58 -15.39 -2.00
CA LYS A 333 -4.14 -16.07 -0.84
C LYS A 333 -3.30 -17.32 -0.51
N ILE A 334 -3.02 -17.52 0.77
CA ILE A 334 -2.30 -18.71 1.23
C ILE A 334 -3.30 -19.87 1.24
N ALA A 335 -3.06 -20.86 0.39
CA ALA A 335 -3.90 -22.06 0.28
C ALA A 335 -3.21 -23.31 0.86
N GLY A 336 -1.88 -23.33 0.90
CA GLY A 336 -1.08 -24.38 1.51
C GLY A 336 -0.12 -23.81 2.55
N PHE A 337 -0.07 -24.44 3.72
CA PHE A 337 0.85 -24.10 4.79
C PHE A 337 1.43 -25.39 5.39
N THR A 338 2.76 -25.44 5.47
CA THR A 338 3.46 -26.47 6.25
C THR A 338 4.48 -25.79 7.15
N SER A 339 4.76 -26.40 8.29
CA SER A 339 5.75 -25.89 9.23
C SER A 339 6.46 -27.02 9.95
N SER A 340 7.63 -26.72 10.50
CA SER A 340 8.19 -27.53 11.58
C SER A 340 8.90 -26.64 12.58
N VAL A 341 8.87 -27.05 13.85
CA VAL A 341 9.55 -26.40 14.97
C VAL A 341 10.23 -27.49 15.79
N GLU A 342 11.55 -27.52 15.75
CA GLU A 342 12.37 -28.63 16.22
C GLU A 342 13.51 -28.09 17.09
N GLY A 343 13.79 -28.76 18.20
CA GLY A 343 15.06 -28.56 18.91
C GLY A 343 16.22 -29.21 18.16
N GLU A 344 17.39 -29.24 18.79
CA GLU A 344 18.57 -29.83 18.18
C GLU A 344 18.38 -31.34 17.89
N SER A 345 19.02 -31.84 16.83
CA SER A 345 18.94 -33.25 16.45
C SER A 345 19.50 -34.22 17.50
N THR A 346 20.32 -33.72 18.42
CA THR A 346 20.94 -34.47 19.51
C THR A 346 20.15 -34.43 20.82
N VAL A 347 18.95 -33.85 20.83
CA VAL A 347 18.13 -33.77 22.06
C VAL A 347 17.70 -35.16 22.51
N LEU A 348 18.17 -35.55 23.70
CA LEU A 348 17.60 -36.67 24.46
C LEU A 348 16.25 -36.22 25.03
N ARG A 349 15.18 -36.53 24.31
CA ARG A 349 13.83 -36.10 24.66
C ARG A 349 13.35 -36.81 25.93
N ILE A 350 12.67 -36.04 26.79
CA ILE A 350 11.81 -36.59 27.83
C ILE A 350 10.65 -37.32 27.14
N PRO A 351 10.51 -38.65 27.28
CA PRO A 351 9.49 -39.42 26.59
C PRO A 351 8.10 -39.16 27.18
N ASN A 352 7.05 -39.40 26.39
CA ASN A 352 5.65 -39.26 26.84
C ASN A 352 5.31 -40.11 28.08
N ALA A 353 6.00 -41.23 28.27
CA ALA A 353 5.80 -42.10 29.43
C ALA A 353 6.47 -41.59 30.72
N ALA A 354 7.31 -40.54 30.64
CA ALA A 354 7.95 -39.97 31.82
C ALA A 354 6.90 -39.28 32.71
N PRO A 355 7.01 -39.40 34.05
CA PRO A 355 6.15 -38.67 34.97
C PRO A 355 6.58 -37.20 34.99
N THR A 356 5.91 -36.36 34.19
CA THR A 356 6.12 -34.91 34.13
C THR A 356 4.92 -34.18 34.75
N ALA A 357 5.15 -32.98 35.28
CA ALA A 357 4.07 -32.15 35.83
C ALA A 357 3.06 -31.68 34.76
N TYR A 358 3.47 -31.64 33.49
CA TYR A 358 2.74 -30.99 32.39
C TYR A 358 2.38 -31.92 31.22
N GLY A 359 2.59 -33.23 31.38
CA GLY A 359 2.46 -34.20 30.28
C GLY A 359 3.56 -34.06 29.23
N PHE A 360 3.27 -34.46 28.00
CA PHE A 360 4.26 -34.50 26.93
C PHE A 360 4.51 -33.13 26.29
N MET A 361 5.79 -32.76 26.23
CA MET A 361 6.27 -31.56 25.54
C MET A 361 6.64 -31.94 24.11
N THR A 362 5.87 -31.44 23.15
CA THR A 362 5.95 -31.85 21.74
C THR A 362 7.29 -31.41 21.12
N THR A 363 7.69 -30.16 21.39
CA THR A 363 8.99 -29.63 21.02
C THR A 363 9.87 -29.59 22.26
N GLN A 364 11.09 -30.11 22.16
CA GLN A 364 12.07 -30.08 23.24
C GLN A 364 13.43 -29.70 22.68
N ALA A 365 14.16 -28.86 23.40
CA ALA A 365 15.44 -28.30 22.98
C ALA A 365 16.37 -28.04 24.18
N TYR A 366 17.67 -28.01 23.92
CA TYR A 366 18.67 -27.60 24.93
C TYR A 366 18.99 -26.12 24.85
N ARG A 367 19.25 -25.61 23.65
CA ARG A 367 19.81 -24.27 23.40
C ARG A 367 19.24 -23.62 22.16
N ASP A 368 18.96 -24.39 21.12
CA ASP A 368 18.53 -23.87 19.83
C ASP A 368 17.20 -24.50 19.39
N VAL A 369 16.25 -23.65 19.00
CA VAL A 369 15.01 -24.07 18.32
C VAL A 369 15.11 -23.64 16.87
N THR A 370 15.14 -24.60 15.95
CA THR A 370 15.07 -24.34 14.52
C THR A 370 13.64 -24.50 14.05
N TRP A 371 13.20 -23.60 13.18
CA TRP A 371 11.87 -23.66 12.61
C TRP A 371 11.87 -23.28 11.14
N ARG A 372 10.87 -23.79 10.44
CA ARG A 372 10.64 -23.54 9.02
C ARG A 372 9.18 -23.44 8.72
N VAL A 373 8.86 -22.69 7.67
CA VAL A 373 7.54 -22.64 7.07
C VAL A 373 7.66 -22.75 5.56
N ARG A 374 6.63 -23.30 4.93
CA ARG A 374 6.39 -23.21 3.49
C ARG A 374 4.96 -22.79 3.24
N MET A 375 4.79 -21.76 2.41
CA MET A 375 3.50 -21.20 2.05
C MET A 375 3.30 -21.22 0.54
N THR A 376 2.19 -21.78 0.09
CA THR A 376 1.84 -21.87 -1.32
C THR A 376 0.48 -21.27 -1.61
N ASP A 377 0.32 -20.74 -2.81
CA ASP A 377 -0.96 -20.29 -3.31
C ASP A 377 -1.84 -21.46 -3.78
N SER A 378 -3.04 -21.14 -4.29
CA SER A 378 -4.02 -22.14 -4.76
C SER A 378 -3.56 -22.94 -5.98
N THR A 379 -2.46 -22.56 -6.64
CA THR A 379 -1.85 -23.30 -7.74
C THR A 379 -0.71 -24.21 -7.26
N GLY A 380 -0.37 -24.17 -5.97
CA GLY A 380 0.73 -24.92 -5.37
C GLY A 380 2.10 -24.26 -5.50
N VAL A 381 2.16 -23.06 -6.09
CA VAL A 381 3.41 -22.30 -6.22
C VAL A 381 3.69 -21.55 -4.94
N GLY A 382 4.97 -21.47 -4.56
CA GLY A 382 5.41 -20.76 -3.36
C GLY A 382 5.16 -19.25 -3.42
N ILE A 383 4.76 -18.66 -2.29
CA ILE A 383 4.47 -17.22 -2.21
C ILE A 383 5.68 -16.50 -1.58
N PRO A 384 6.33 -15.56 -2.27
CA PRO A 384 7.45 -14.80 -1.72
C PRO A 384 7.01 -13.72 -0.73
N ASN A 385 7.97 -13.26 0.08
CA ASN A 385 7.87 -12.09 0.93
C ASN A 385 6.78 -12.15 2.02
N ILE A 386 6.33 -13.35 2.39
CA ILE A 386 5.39 -13.53 3.50
C ILE A 386 6.16 -13.52 4.80
N LYS A 387 5.76 -12.63 5.71
CA LYS A 387 6.26 -12.62 7.09
C LYS A 387 5.49 -13.66 7.92
N ALA A 388 6.22 -14.62 8.47
CA ALA A 388 5.71 -15.56 9.46
C ALA A 388 6.33 -15.23 10.81
N ASP A 389 5.53 -15.29 11.87
CA ASP A 389 5.93 -14.97 13.23
C ASP A 389 5.79 -16.21 14.12
N LEU A 390 6.92 -16.71 14.64
CA LEU A 390 6.97 -17.68 15.73
C LEU A 390 6.92 -16.91 17.05
N TYR A 391 5.93 -17.18 17.87
CA TYR A 391 5.93 -16.78 19.28
C TYR A 391 6.39 -17.98 20.11
N LEU A 392 7.49 -17.85 20.84
CA LEU A 392 8.07 -18.91 21.66
C LEU A 392 8.22 -18.43 23.10
N ASP A 393 7.24 -18.77 23.94
CA ASP A 393 7.41 -18.63 25.38
C ASP A 393 8.19 -19.83 25.91
N GLN A 394 9.37 -19.57 26.46
CA GLN A 394 10.29 -20.62 26.88
C GLN A 394 9.94 -21.17 28.27
N ARG A 395 9.18 -20.41 29.07
CA ARG A 395 8.91 -20.69 30.47
C ARG A 395 7.60 -20.04 30.90
N GLU A 396 6.62 -20.86 31.26
CA GLU A 396 5.39 -20.38 31.88
C GLU A 396 5.66 -19.65 33.21
N SER A 397 4.80 -18.69 33.53
CA SER A 397 4.81 -18.00 34.81
C SER A 397 3.48 -18.22 35.50
N ASN A 398 3.48 -18.97 36.62
CA ASN A 398 2.27 -19.31 37.39
C ASN A 398 1.16 -19.97 36.55
N GLY A 399 1.52 -20.81 35.57
CA GLY A 399 0.58 -21.50 34.69
C GLY A 399 0.07 -20.66 33.52
N GLU A 400 0.59 -19.44 33.34
CA GLU A 400 0.27 -18.59 32.20
C GLU A 400 1.42 -18.54 31.20
N LEU A 401 1.07 -18.65 29.91
CA LEU A 401 1.97 -18.41 28.79
C LEU A 401 1.67 -17.04 28.18
N VAL A 402 2.72 -16.29 27.88
CA VAL A 402 2.63 -14.98 27.25
C VAL A 402 3.02 -15.14 25.78
N PHE A 403 2.26 -14.54 24.86
CA PHE A 403 2.62 -14.53 23.43
C PHE A 403 2.49 -13.12 22.89
N ASP A 404 3.58 -12.36 23.02
CA ASP A 404 3.64 -10.94 22.69
C ASP A 404 4.91 -10.58 21.90
N GLU A 405 5.18 -9.29 21.78
CA GLU A 405 6.33 -8.77 21.03
C GLU A 405 7.68 -9.25 21.57
N SER A 406 7.79 -9.54 22.88
CA SER A 406 9.04 -9.88 23.56
C SER A 406 9.55 -11.27 23.21
N ASN A 407 8.67 -12.18 22.77
CA ASN A 407 9.00 -13.56 22.43
C ASN A 407 8.69 -13.92 20.97
N ARG A 408 8.58 -12.89 20.12
CA ARG A 408 8.34 -13.04 18.69
C ARG A 408 9.65 -13.13 17.90
N HIS A 409 9.70 -14.12 17.02
CA HIS A 409 10.75 -14.31 16.03
C HIS A 409 10.15 -14.35 14.62
N SER A 410 10.66 -13.49 13.74
CA SER A 410 10.10 -13.33 12.39
C SER A 410 11.03 -13.90 11.33
N ILE A 411 10.46 -14.60 10.33
CA ILE A 411 11.14 -14.99 9.09
C ILE A 411 10.30 -14.60 7.89
N THR A 412 10.95 -14.46 6.73
CA THR A 412 10.30 -14.07 5.47
C THR A 412 10.54 -15.10 4.38
N THR A 413 9.50 -15.49 3.67
CA THR A 413 9.58 -16.49 2.60
C THR A 413 10.37 -16.00 1.39
N ASN A 414 11.17 -16.89 0.82
CA ASN A 414 11.86 -16.68 -0.45
C ASN A 414 10.93 -16.92 -1.65
N SER A 415 11.46 -16.87 -2.87
CA SER A 415 10.71 -17.10 -4.12
C SER A 415 10.02 -18.46 -4.23
N ASN A 416 10.45 -19.47 -3.45
CA ASN A 416 9.84 -20.80 -3.43
C ASN A 416 8.79 -20.94 -2.31
N GLY A 417 8.48 -19.85 -1.60
CA GLY A 417 7.56 -19.85 -0.47
C GLY A 417 8.15 -20.44 0.81
N ASP A 418 9.46 -20.70 0.85
CA ASP A 418 10.14 -21.33 1.99
C ASP A 418 10.83 -20.26 2.87
N ALA A 419 10.79 -20.45 4.18
CA ALA A 419 11.62 -19.70 5.14
C ALA A 419 12.07 -20.61 6.27
N SER A 420 13.22 -20.31 6.85
CA SER A 420 13.69 -20.95 8.09
C SER A 420 14.46 -19.98 8.97
N GLY A 421 14.51 -20.30 10.26
CA GLY A 421 15.25 -19.53 11.25
C GLY A 421 15.62 -20.38 12.46
N THR A 422 16.49 -19.84 13.30
CA THR A 422 16.91 -20.45 14.56
C THR A 422 16.77 -19.44 15.68
N VAL A 423 16.14 -19.85 16.77
CA VAL A 423 16.00 -19.10 18.01
C VAL A 423 16.97 -19.68 19.02
N LYS A 424 17.81 -18.83 19.60
CA LYS A 424 18.63 -19.19 20.75
C LYS A 424 17.80 -19.02 22.01
N LEU A 425 17.79 -20.04 22.85
CA LEU A 425 17.10 -20.05 24.12
C LEU A 425 17.92 -19.28 25.18
N ASP A 426 17.19 -18.72 26.14
CA ASP A 426 17.75 -18.02 27.28
C ASP A 426 18.31 -19.02 28.32
N ALA A 427 18.69 -18.51 29.49
CA ALA A 427 19.10 -19.38 30.59
C ALA A 427 17.90 -20.18 31.14
N CYS A 428 18.01 -21.50 31.10
CA CYS A 428 17.05 -22.43 31.70
C CYS A 428 17.06 -22.34 33.24
N GLN A 429 15.88 -22.31 33.85
CA GLN A 429 15.65 -22.07 35.27
C GLN A 429 15.50 -23.35 36.10
N ALA A 430 15.24 -24.47 35.42
CA ALA A 430 15.12 -25.79 36.02
C ALA A 430 13.97 -25.92 37.02
N ASP A 431 12.81 -25.33 36.69
CA ASP A 431 11.62 -25.31 37.53
C ASP A 431 11.08 -26.71 37.84
N TYR A 432 11.25 -27.64 36.89
CA TYR A 432 10.75 -29.00 36.98
C TYR A 432 11.85 -30.04 36.94
N THR A 433 11.57 -31.22 37.52
CA THR A 433 12.47 -32.38 37.48
C THR A 433 11.67 -33.65 37.20
N THR A 434 12.19 -34.52 36.35
CA THR A 434 11.63 -35.85 36.09
C THR A 434 12.73 -36.91 36.02
N GLN A 435 12.34 -38.18 36.09
CA GLN A 435 13.21 -39.32 35.82
C GLN A 435 12.58 -40.25 34.79
N PHE A 436 13.39 -40.73 33.85
CA PHE A 436 12.94 -41.68 32.84
C PHE A 436 14.05 -42.64 32.43
N GLN A 437 13.66 -43.72 31.77
CA GLN A 437 14.58 -44.67 31.17
C GLN A 437 14.66 -44.45 29.67
N ASP A 438 15.87 -44.53 29.14
CA ASP A 438 16.17 -44.49 27.71
C ASP A 438 17.03 -45.71 27.34
N TYR A 439 16.77 -46.30 26.17
CA TYR A 439 17.55 -47.41 25.65
C TYR A 439 18.49 -46.92 24.56
N SER A 440 19.79 -47.06 24.80
CA SER A 440 20.82 -46.63 23.85
C SER A 440 22.01 -47.58 23.89
N LEU A 441 22.47 -48.00 22.71
CA LEU A 441 23.66 -48.84 22.51
C LEU A 441 23.70 -50.14 23.35
N GLY A 442 22.55 -50.76 23.64
CA GLY A 442 22.48 -51.98 24.48
C GLY A 442 22.45 -51.74 25.98
N TYR A 443 22.18 -50.50 26.40
CA TYR A 443 22.07 -50.12 27.81
C TYR A 443 20.72 -49.49 28.09
N ILE A 444 20.17 -49.81 29.26
CA ILE A 444 19.05 -49.10 29.88
C ILE A 444 19.65 -48.02 30.77
N ASN A 445 19.52 -46.76 30.35
CA ASN A 445 20.02 -45.58 31.04
C ASN A 445 18.88 -44.94 31.82
N THR A 446 19.04 -44.76 33.13
CA THR A 446 18.12 -43.99 33.97
C THR A 446 18.64 -42.57 34.11
N TRP A 447 17.87 -41.62 33.58
CA TRP A 447 18.19 -40.20 33.58
C TRP A 447 17.34 -39.47 34.61
N ARG A 448 17.95 -38.52 35.31
CA ARG A 448 17.26 -37.42 35.98
C ARG A 448 17.43 -36.17 35.16
N THR A 449 16.33 -35.52 34.83
CA THR A 449 16.31 -34.38 33.91
C THR A 449 15.62 -33.21 34.58
N THR A 450 16.25 -32.04 34.55
CA THR A 450 15.63 -30.78 34.95
C THR A 450 15.26 -29.96 33.70
N TYR A 451 14.11 -29.28 33.73
CA TYR A 451 13.54 -28.62 32.57
C TYR A 451 12.57 -27.50 32.97
N ASP A 452 12.32 -26.58 32.04
CA ASP A 452 11.21 -25.61 32.09
C ASP A 452 10.14 -26.00 31.07
N VAL A 453 8.91 -25.54 31.30
CA VAL A 453 7.76 -25.75 30.41
C VAL A 453 7.37 -24.43 29.79
N GLY A 454 7.16 -24.43 28.48
CA GLY A 454 6.69 -23.28 27.74
C GLY A 454 5.71 -23.68 26.63
N GLY A 455 5.55 -22.80 25.66
CA GLY A 455 4.73 -23.07 24.49
C GLY A 455 5.11 -22.21 23.29
N TRP A 456 4.65 -22.63 22.12
CA TRP A 456 4.85 -21.86 20.90
C TRP A 456 3.64 -21.88 19.98
N LYS A 457 3.55 -20.85 19.14
CA LYS A 457 2.58 -20.75 18.04
C LYS A 457 3.21 -20.05 16.84
N ILE A 458 2.69 -20.32 15.64
CA ILE A 458 3.08 -19.61 14.42
C ILE A 458 1.86 -18.83 13.92
N ALA A 459 2.04 -17.54 13.64
CA ALA A 459 0.99 -16.69 13.11
C ALA A 459 1.42 -16.04 11.78
N VAL A 460 0.43 -15.75 10.93
CA VAL A 460 0.59 -14.98 9.70
C VAL A 460 -0.41 -13.82 9.72
N ALA A 461 0.08 -12.60 9.93
CA ALA A 461 -0.74 -11.44 10.29
C ALA A 461 -1.81 -11.00 9.26
N ALA A 462 -1.78 -11.54 8.04
CA ALA A 462 -2.73 -11.21 6.98
C ALA A 462 -3.88 -12.24 6.86
N GLN A 463 -3.72 -13.45 7.40
CA GLN A 463 -4.70 -14.53 7.27
C GLN A 463 -4.79 -15.30 8.61
N ASP A 464 -5.84 -15.03 9.40
CA ASP A 464 -5.94 -15.49 10.79
C ASP A 464 -6.09 -17.02 10.94
N ASP A 465 -6.44 -17.72 9.86
CA ASP A 465 -6.58 -19.18 9.82
C ASP A 465 -5.30 -19.91 9.39
N VAL A 466 -4.23 -19.18 9.07
CA VAL A 466 -2.94 -19.75 8.68
C VAL A 466 -1.94 -19.69 9.82
N GLY A 467 -1.44 -20.86 10.19
CA GLY A 467 -0.39 -20.98 11.20
C GLY A 467 -0.51 -22.25 12.04
N VAL A 468 0.07 -22.18 13.22
CA VAL A 468 -0.05 -23.22 14.26
C VAL A 468 -0.51 -22.54 15.53
N GLY A 469 -1.57 -23.04 16.14
CA GLY A 469 -2.29 -22.35 17.21
C GLY A 469 -3.59 -21.71 16.68
N GLY A 470 -4.59 -21.57 17.54
CA GLY A 470 -5.91 -21.06 17.17
C GLY A 470 -6.93 -21.21 18.30
N LYS A 471 -8.21 -21.08 17.98
CA LYS A 471 -9.30 -21.07 18.99
C LYS A 471 -9.41 -22.37 19.80
N ASN A 472 -9.12 -23.52 19.17
CA ASN A 472 -9.29 -24.85 19.79
C ASN A 472 -8.02 -25.38 20.45
N SER A 473 -6.85 -24.95 19.99
CA SER A 473 -5.54 -25.28 20.55
C SER A 473 -4.71 -24.03 20.38
N THR A 474 -4.46 -23.30 21.47
CA THR A 474 -3.88 -21.95 21.41
C THR A 474 -2.38 -21.96 21.11
N HIS A 475 -1.70 -23.08 21.37
CA HIS A 475 -0.26 -23.26 21.24
C HIS A 475 0.11 -24.75 21.25
N VAL A 476 1.38 -25.03 20.95
CA VAL A 476 2.03 -26.35 21.09
C VAL A 476 2.98 -26.30 22.29
N THR A 477 3.02 -27.37 23.09
CA THR A 477 3.87 -27.45 24.28
C THR A 477 5.36 -27.50 23.94
N PHE A 478 6.15 -26.76 24.73
CA PHE A 478 7.60 -26.68 24.63
C PHE A 478 8.27 -27.12 25.93
N GLY A 479 9.38 -27.84 25.83
CA GLY A 479 10.23 -28.23 26.95
C GLY A 479 11.65 -27.73 26.77
N HIS A 480 12.07 -26.79 27.61
CA HIS A 480 13.45 -26.32 27.66
C HIS A 480 14.23 -27.22 28.60
N ILE A 481 15.09 -28.09 28.06
CA ILE A 481 15.83 -29.04 28.90
C ILE A 481 17.11 -28.38 29.43
N CYS A 482 17.20 -28.20 30.73
CA CYS A 482 18.35 -27.54 31.36
C CYS A 482 19.52 -28.50 31.56
N LYS A 483 19.24 -29.71 32.06
CA LYS A 483 20.29 -30.66 32.44
C LYS A 483 19.78 -32.09 32.48
N HIS A 484 20.56 -33.00 31.89
CA HIS A 484 20.47 -34.43 32.15
C HIS A 484 21.56 -34.89 33.11
N THR A 485 21.20 -35.75 34.05
CA THR A 485 22.12 -36.43 34.96
C THR A 485 21.89 -37.92 34.85
N LEU A 486 22.87 -38.66 34.35
CA LEU A 486 22.83 -40.12 34.33
C LEU A 486 22.92 -40.63 35.76
N LEU A 487 21.88 -41.32 36.22
CA LEU A 487 21.84 -41.92 37.56
C LEU A 487 22.36 -43.35 37.53
N LYS A 488 22.01 -44.09 36.49
CA LYS A 488 22.32 -45.52 36.36
C LYS A 488 22.40 -45.91 34.88
N SER A 489 23.32 -46.79 34.54
CA SER A 489 23.38 -47.46 33.24
C SER A 489 23.54 -48.96 33.46
N VAL A 490 22.65 -49.76 32.91
CA VAL A 490 22.66 -51.22 33.04
C VAL A 490 22.65 -51.83 31.65
N LYS A 491 23.56 -52.77 31.38
CA LYS A 491 23.55 -53.54 30.14
C LYS A 491 22.26 -54.34 30.06
N SER A 492 21.51 -54.18 28.96
CA SER A 492 20.21 -54.83 28.75
C SER A 492 20.33 -56.34 28.58
#